data_AF-A0A0A9Z2Q7-F1
#
_entry.id   AF-A0A0A9Z2Q7-F1
#
_cell.length_a   1.000
_cell.length_b   1.000
_cell.length_c   1.000
_cell.angle_alpha   90.00
_cell.angle_beta   90.00
_cell.angle_gamma   90.00
#
_symmetry.space_group_name_H-M   'P 1'
#
loop_
_entity.id
_entity.type
_entity.pdbx_description
1 polymer ?
#
loop_
_entity_poly.entity_id
_entity_poly.type
_entity_poly.pdbx_seq_one_letter_code
_entity_poly.pdbx_strand_id
1 'polypeptide(L)'
;EEFSERMSTSHQNFETVKCGLVVNPTYPCMGASPDSLASCSCHGGGVVECKSIAIDKVENTGLVNGVLVNDHKFMYQIQTQMIVCNLSKGYFVEKMPSGEIVISEVKADARIQTEILSRVVPFYKMA
;
A
#
# COMPACT_ATOMS: atom_id res chain seq x y z
N GLU A 1 4.68 14.79 1.22
CA GLU A 1 5.01 15.95 0.37
C GLU A 1 5.82 15.49 -0.84
N GLU A 2 7.05 14.98 -0.67
CA GLU A 2 7.88 14.53 -1.81
C GLU A 2 7.22 13.47 -2.72
N PHE A 3 6.51 12.47 -2.16
CA PHE A 3 5.73 11.53 -2.97
C PHE A 3 4.69 12.24 -3.85
N SER A 4 3.89 13.13 -3.26
CA SER A 4 2.84 13.85 -3.97
C SER A 4 3.41 14.76 -5.06
N GLU A 5 4.55 15.40 -4.82
CA GLU A 5 5.27 16.21 -5.81
C GLU A 5 5.75 15.37 -6.99
N ARG A 6 6.42 14.24 -6.74
CA ARG A 6 6.90 13.35 -7.81
C ARG A 6 5.74 12.84 -8.67
N MET A 7 4.66 12.40 -8.05
CA MET A 7 3.50 11.87 -8.77
C MET A 7 2.77 12.96 -9.57
N SER A 8 2.75 14.20 -9.10
CA SER A 8 2.12 15.33 -9.81
C SER A 8 2.82 15.68 -11.13
N THR A 9 4.07 15.22 -11.34
CA THR A 9 4.79 15.45 -12.61
C THR A 9 4.28 14.56 -13.75
N SER A 10 3.70 13.40 -13.44
CA SER A 10 3.26 12.39 -14.42
C SER A 10 1.76 12.09 -14.36
N HIS A 11 1.05 12.62 -13.36
CA HIS A 11 -0.39 12.43 -13.17
C HIS A 11 -1.15 13.76 -13.20
N GLN A 12 -2.34 13.74 -13.83
CA GLN A 12 -3.22 14.90 -13.91
C GLN A 12 -4.08 15.03 -12.65
N ASN A 13 -4.16 16.24 -12.09
CA ASN A 13 -4.91 16.55 -10.87
C ASN A 13 -4.62 15.54 -9.76
N PHE A 14 -3.34 15.24 -9.55
CA PHE A 14 -2.92 14.27 -8.54
C PHE A 14 -3.13 14.85 -7.14
N GLU A 15 -3.77 14.08 -6.28
CA GLU A 15 -4.01 14.46 -4.89
C GLU A 15 -3.78 13.27 -3.96
N THR A 16 -3.49 13.58 -2.70
CA THR A 16 -3.35 12.59 -1.62
C THR A 16 -4.14 13.06 -0.41
N VAL A 17 -5.01 12.20 0.10
CA VAL A 17 -5.86 12.48 1.25
C VAL A 17 -5.55 11.49 2.37
N LYS A 18 -5.26 11.98 3.58
CA LYS A 18 -5.08 11.12 4.75
C LYS A 18 -6.41 10.45 5.12
N CYS A 19 -6.34 9.20 5.56
CA CYS A 19 -7.50 8.45 6.05
C CYS A 19 -7.27 7.87 7.44
N GLY A 20 -8.35 7.63 8.17
CA GLY A 20 -8.33 6.83 9.40
C GLY A 20 -8.44 5.34 9.10
N LEU A 21 -9.03 4.60 10.03
CA LEU A 21 -9.38 3.20 9.82
C LEU A 21 -10.54 3.09 8.81
N VAL A 22 -10.29 2.39 7.72
CA VAL A 22 -11.30 1.96 6.74
C VAL A 22 -11.71 0.54 7.08
N VAL A 23 -13.01 0.24 7.05
CA VAL A 23 -13.57 -1.11 7.22
C VAL A 23 -14.19 -1.54 5.90
N ASN A 24 -13.92 -2.77 5.47
CA ASN A 24 -14.47 -3.27 4.22
C ASN A 24 -15.96 -3.65 4.40
N PRO A 25 -16.89 -3.13 3.59
CA PRO A 25 -18.32 -3.45 3.74
C PRO A 25 -18.67 -4.90 3.38
N THR A 26 -17.91 -5.53 2.48
CA THR A 26 -18.07 -6.95 2.08
C THR A 26 -17.45 -7.90 3.11
N TYR A 27 -16.35 -7.48 3.74
CA TYR A 27 -15.64 -8.22 4.78
C TYR A 27 -15.52 -7.35 6.05
N PRO A 28 -16.59 -7.18 6.85
CA PRO A 28 -16.60 -6.26 8.00
C PRO A 28 -15.58 -6.58 9.09
N CYS A 29 -15.03 -7.80 9.10
CA CYS A 29 -13.94 -8.20 9.98
C CYS A 29 -12.57 -7.66 9.54
N MET A 30 -12.47 -7.05 8.36
CA MET A 30 -11.24 -6.51 7.82
C MET A 30 -11.25 -4.99 7.91
N GLY A 31 -10.17 -4.46 8.48
CA GLY A 31 -9.89 -3.03 8.49
C GLY A 31 -8.44 -2.74 8.13
N ALA A 32 -8.20 -1.55 7.60
CA ALA A 32 -6.88 -1.06 7.28
C ALA A 32 -6.83 0.47 7.41
N SER A 33 -5.67 1.00 7.79
CA SER A 33 -5.41 2.43 7.84
C SER A 33 -4.24 2.74 6.91
N PRO A 34 -4.47 2.92 5.60
CA PRO A 34 -3.44 3.45 4.70
C PRO A 34 -2.92 4.79 5.22
N ASP A 35 -1.65 5.12 4.93
CA ASP A 35 -1.11 6.43 5.29
C ASP A 35 -1.82 7.55 4.52
N SER A 36 -2.19 7.27 3.27
CA SER A 36 -3.12 8.12 2.50
C SER A 36 -3.76 7.34 1.34
N LEU A 37 -4.80 7.94 0.77
CA LEU A 37 -5.39 7.56 -0.50
C LEU A 37 -4.93 8.57 -1.57
N ALA A 38 -4.35 8.07 -2.64
CA ALA A 38 -4.02 8.86 -3.81
C ALA A 38 -5.16 8.80 -4.84
N SER A 39 -5.37 9.89 -5.58
CA SER A 39 -6.27 9.95 -6.73
C SER A 39 -5.68 10.81 -7.84
N CYS A 40 -6.04 10.49 -9.07
CA CYS A 40 -5.74 11.30 -10.25
C CYS A 40 -6.82 11.10 -11.31
N SER A 41 -7.00 12.09 -12.19
CA SER A 41 -8.03 12.01 -13.24
C SER A 41 -7.68 11.03 -14.37
N CYS A 42 -6.41 10.64 -14.52
CA CYS A 42 -5.97 9.74 -15.59
C CYS A 42 -5.98 8.25 -15.24
N HIS A 43 -5.73 7.86 -13.98
CA HIS A 43 -5.58 6.45 -13.58
C HIS A 43 -6.41 6.06 -12.35
N GLY A 44 -7.28 6.94 -11.85
CA GLY A 44 -8.11 6.68 -10.67
C GLY A 44 -7.32 6.68 -9.35
N GLY A 45 -7.86 5.95 -8.37
CA GLY A 45 -7.35 5.93 -6.99
C GLY A 45 -6.32 4.83 -6.70
N GLY A 46 -5.56 4.99 -5.62
CA GLY A 46 -4.65 3.99 -5.09
C GLY A 46 -4.36 4.21 -3.60
N VAL A 47 -4.02 3.14 -2.88
CA VAL A 47 -3.55 3.28 -1.49
C VAL A 47 -2.10 3.75 -1.48
N VAL A 48 -1.68 4.43 -0.42
CA VAL A 48 -0.28 4.84 -0.22
C VAL A 48 0.19 4.34 1.14
N GLU A 49 1.32 3.64 1.15
CA GLU A 49 1.96 3.10 2.35
C GLU A 49 3.42 3.57 2.39
N CYS A 50 3.78 4.32 3.42
CA CYS A 50 5.07 4.96 3.60
C CYS A 50 5.85 4.28 4.73
N LYS A 51 7.07 3.83 4.46
CA LYS A 51 8.01 3.30 5.46
C LYS A 51 9.28 4.13 5.49
N SER A 52 9.67 4.57 6.68
CA SER A 52 10.99 5.15 6.92
C SER A 52 11.95 4.06 7.36
N ILE A 53 13.03 3.87 6.60
CA ILE A 53 14.06 2.87 6.90
C ILE A 53 15.05 3.48 7.89
N ALA A 54 15.28 2.78 8.99
CA ALA A 54 16.30 3.16 9.97
C ALA A 54 17.71 2.80 9.44
N ILE A 55 18.74 3.52 9.90
CA ILE A 55 20.13 3.35 9.44
C ILE A 55 20.60 1.91 9.62
N ASP A 56 20.22 1.25 10.71
CA ASP A 56 20.57 -0.13 11.05
C ASP A 56 19.77 -1.19 10.26
N LYS A 57 18.80 -0.78 9.43
CA LYS A 57 17.89 -1.67 8.70
C LYS A 57 17.97 -1.51 7.18
N VAL A 58 19.00 -0.83 6.67
CA VAL A 58 19.19 -0.61 5.23
C VAL A 58 19.31 -1.92 4.45
N GLU A 59 19.81 -3.00 5.07
CA GLU A 59 19.88 -4.34 4.45
C GLU A 59 18.53 -5.10 4.46
N ASN A 60 17.51 -4.56 5.13
CA ASN A 60 16.21 -5.23 5.33
C ASN A 60 15.05 -4.35 4.79
N THR A 61 15.25 -3.84 3.57
CA THR A 61 14.21 -3.15 2.80
C THR A 61 13.19 -4.13 2.26
N GLY A 62 11.95 -3.67 2.05
CA GLY A 62 10.97 -4.44 1.27
C GLY A 62 11.25 -4.40 -0.23
N LEU A 63 12.05 -3.43 -0.68
CA LEU A 63 12.34 -3.19 -2.08
C LEU A 63 13.63 -3.87 -2.54
N VAL A 64 13.58 -4.48 -3.72
CA VAL A 64 14.74 -4.92 -4.51
C VAL A 64 14.65 -4.27 -5.88
N ASN A 65 15.67 -3.49 -6.27
CA ASN A 65 15.68 -2.70 -7.51
C ASN A 65 14.42 -1.82 -7.69
N GLY A 66 13.93 -1.22 -6.59
CA GLY A 66 12.73 -0.38 -6.59
C GLY A 66 11.39 -1.13 -6.67
N VAL A 67 11.41 -2.47 -6.62
CA VAL A 67 10.22 -3.31 -6.68
C VAL A 67 9.98 -3.97 -5.32
N LEU A 68 8.76 -3.83 -4.78
CA LEU A 68 8.37 -4.52 -3.56
C LEU A 68 8.34 -6.03 -3.78
N VAL A 69 9.11 -6.76 -2.97
CA VAL A 69 9.22 -8.21 -3.08
C VAL A 69 7.90 -8.87 -2.66
N ASN A 70 7.42 -9.82 -3.47
CA ASN A 70 6.10 -10.47 -3.27
C ASN A 70 5.95 -11.21 -1.94
N ASP A 71 7.02 -11.84 -1.44
CA ASP A 71 7.01 -12.59 -0.17
C ASP A 71 7.37 -11.73 1.05
N HIS A 72 7.38 -10.41 0.88
CA HIS A 72 7.65 -9.50 1.99
C HIS A 72 6.36 -9.16 2.74
N LYS A 73 6.44 -8.99 4.07
CA LYS A 73 5.27 -8.63 4.91
C LYS A 73 4.53 -7.37 4.43
N PHE A 74 5.26 -6.42 3.84
CA PHE A 74 4.67 -5.19 3.30
C PHE A 74 3.85 -5.42 2.03
N MET A 75 4.12 -6.49 1.27
CA MET A 75 3.26 -6.90 0.16
C MET A 75 1.88 -7.31 0.67
N TYR A 76 1.82 -8.15 1.69
CA TYR A 76 0.55 -8.53 2.32
C TYR A 76 -0.17 -7.34 2.94
N GLN A 77 0.58 -6.39 3.52
CA GLN A 77 0.01 -5.16 4.07
C GLN A 77 -0.68 -4.31 3.00
N ILE A 78 0.01 -3.99 1.89
CA ILE A 78 -0.56 -3.14 0.84
C ILE A 78 -1.67 -3.85 0.06
N GLN A 79 -1.57 -5.18 -0.14
CA GLN A 79 -2.65 -5.97 -0.72
C GLN A 79 -3.91 -5.98 0.17
N THR A 80 -3.74 -6.05 1.49
CA THR A 80 -4.86 -5.94 2.45
C THR A 80 -5.52 -4.57 2.38
N GLN A 81 -4.74 -3.49 2.31
CA GLN A 81 -5.27 -2.13 2.14
C GLN A 81 -6.05 -1.99 0.83
N MET A 82 -5.56 -2.55 -0.28
CA MET A 82 -6.27 -2.57 -1.56
C MET A 82 -7.61 -3.31 -1.49
N ILE A 83 -7.67 -4.48 -0.82
CA ILE A 83 -8.94 -5.17 -0.55
C ILE A 83 -9.87 -4.26 0.24
N VAL A 84 -9.39 -3.72 1.38
CA VAL A 84 -10.22 -2.96 2.33
C VAL A 84 -10.79 -1.70 1.69
N CYS A 85 -9.97 -0.96 0.94
CA CYS A 85 -10.36 0.28 0.28
C CYS A 85 -11.00 0.07 -1.10
N ASN A 86 -11.15 -1.16 -1.57
CA ASN A 86 -11.66 -1.52 -2.90
C ASN A 86 -10.90 -0.80 -4.04
N LEU A 87 -9.57 -0.89 -4.01
CA LEU A 87 -8.67 -0.27 -4.98
C LEU A 87 -7.80 -1.33 -5.67
N SER A 88 -7.47 -1.11 -6.95
CA SER A 88 -6.72 -2.09 -7.76
C SER A 88 -5.20 -1.84 -7.79
N LYS A 89 -4.74 -0.79 -7.13
CA LYS A 89 -3.32 -0.42 -7.06
C LYS A 89 -2.97 0.27 -5.74
N GLY A 90 -1.69 0.26 -5.42
CA GLY A 90 -1.12 1.01 -4.32
C GLY A 90 0.30 1.50 -4.64
N TYR A 91 0.77 2.44 -3.85
CA TYR A 91 2.11 3.00 -3.91
C TYR A 91 2.81 2.69 -2.59
N PHE A 92 3.84 1.85 -2.66
CA PHE A 92 4.71 1.58 -1.52
C PHE A 92 5.92 2.50 -1.60
N VAL A 93 6.10 3.34 -0.59
CA VAL A 93 7.13 4.38 -0.55
C VAL A 93 8.11 4.06 0.57
N GLU A 94 9.37 3.82 0.25
CA GLU A 94 10.44 3.71 1.24
C GLU A 94 11.28 4.97 1.26
N LYS A 95 11.40 5.60 2.44
CA LYS A 95 12.31 6.70 2.69
C LYS A 95 13.60 6.17 3.31
N MET A 96 14.70 6.30 2.59
CA MET A 96 16.03 5.92 3.01
C MET A 96 16.57 6.88 4.08
N PRO A 97 17.55 6.48 4.91
CA PRO A 97 18.18 7.37 5.87
C PRO A 97 18.85 8.60 5.23
N SER A 98 19.28 8.49 3.98
CA SER A 98 19.81 9.61 3.18
C SER A 98 18.77 10.71 2.90
N GLY A 99 17.48 10.40 3.12
CA GLY A 99 16.35 11.26 2.76
C GLY A 99 15.72 10.90 1.42
N GLU A 100 16.40 10.12 0.58
CA GLU A 100 15.87 9.67 -0.72
C GLU A 100 14.62 8.81 -0.53
N ILE A 101 13.60 9.03 -1.35
CA ILE A 101 12.45 8.12 -1.44
C ILE A 101 12.54 7.23 -2.69
N VAL A 102 12.19 5.97 -2.50
CA VAL A 102 11.98 4.99 -3.56
C VAL A 102 10.49 4.63 -3.57
N ILE A 103 9.87 4.70 -4.75
CA ILE A 103 8.43 4.47 -4.92
C ILE A 103 8.25 3.22 -5.77
N SER A 104 7.49 2.25 -5.26
CA SER A 104 7.09 1.06 -5.97
C SER A 104 5.58 1.06 -6.19
N GLU A 105 5.15 1.08 -7.45
CA GLU A 105 3.73 0.85 -7.77
C GLU A 105 3.43 -0.64 -7.68
N VAL A 106 2.43 -0.99 -6.88
CA VAL A 106 1.98 -2.35 -6.64
C VAL A 106 0.57 -2.51 -7.19
N LYS A 107 0.35 -3.52 -8.02
CA LYS A 107 -0.99 -3.87 -8.52
C LYS A 107 -1.64 -4.89 -7.59
N ALA A 108 -2.96 -4.87 -7.54
CA ALA A 108 -3.72 -5.94 -6.89
C ALA A 108 -3.32 -7.30 -7.48
N ASP A 109 -2.95 -8.23 -6.60
CA ASP A 109 -2.56 -9.60 -6.97
C ASP A 109 -3.64 -10.56 -6.47
N ALA A 110 -4.40 -11.13 -7.39
CA ALA A 110 -5.52 -12.01 -7.06
C ALA A 110 -5.09 -13.25 -6.25
N ARG A 111 -3.89 -13.77 -6.46
CA ARG A 111 -3.37 -14.93 -5.72
C ARG A 111 -3.11 -14.55 -4.26
N ILE A 112 -2.42 -13.43 -4.03
CA ILE A 112 -2.12 -12.95 -2.68
C ILE A 112 -3.40 -12.54 -1.95
N GLN A 113 -4.32 -11.85 -2.64
CA GLN A 113 -5.59 -11.44 -2.03
C GLN A 113 -6.47 -12.63 -1.67
N THR A 114 -6.51 -13.67 -2.52
CA THR A 114 -7.20 -14.92 -2.19
C THR A 114 -6.57 -15.59 -0.97
N GLU A 115 -5.25 -15.61 -0.88
CA GLU A 115 -4.55 -16.14 0.30
C GLU A 115 -4.91 -15.36 1.58
N ILE A 116 -4.89 -14.02 1.54
CA ILE A 116 -5.30 -13.16 2.66
C ILE A 116 -6.72 -13.50 3.12
N LEU A 117 -7.68 -13.50 2.19
CA LEU A 117 -9.09 -13.76 2.49
C LEU A 117 -9.30 -15.18 3.04
N SER A 118 -8.58 -16.16 2.50
CA SER A 118 -8.65 -17.55 2.95
C SER A 118 -8.20 -17.76 4.40
N ARG A 119 -7.37 -16.85 4.93
CA ARG A 119 -6.92 -16.87 6.33
C ARG A 119 -7.83 -16.06 7.24
N VAL A 120 -8.20 -14.84 6.82
CA VAL A 120 -8.94 -13.90 7.68
C VAL A 120 -10.40 -14.32 7.88
N VAL A 121 -11.07 -14.79 6.82
CA VAL A 121 -12.50 -15.14 6.91
C VAL A 121 -12.76 -16.30 7.88
N PRO A 122 -12.01 -17.43 7.82
CA PRO A 122 -12.16 -18.49 8.82
C PRO A 122 -11.75 -18.05 10.22
N PHE A 123 -10.66 -17.29 10.36
CA PHE A 123 -10.19 -16.80 11.66
C PHE A 123 -11.29 -16.02 12.40
N TYR A 124 -11.97 -15.11 11.70
CA TYR A 124 -13.08 -14.35 12.29
C TYR A 124 -14.30 -15.23 12.64
N LYS A 125 -14.61 -16.24 11.82
CA LYS A 125 -15.74 -17.16 12.09
C LYS A 125 -15.50 -18.10 13.26
N MET A 126 -14.25 -18.27 13.69
CA MET A 126 -13.87 -19.12 14.82
C MET A 126 -13.68 -18.33 16.13
N ALA A 127 -13.72 -17.00 16.08
CA ALA A 127 -13.61 -16.11 17.24
C ALA A 127 -14.98 -15.85 17.88
#